data_AF-A0A933D651-F1
#
_entry.id   AF-A0A933D651-F1
#
_cell.length_a   1.000
_cell.length_b   1.000
_cell.length_c   1.000
_cell.angle_alpha   90.00
_cell.angle_beta   90.00
_cell.angle_gamma   90.00
#
_symmetry.space_group_name_H-M   'P 1'
#
loop_
_entity.id
_entity.type
_entity.pdbx_description
1 polymer ?
#
loop_
_entity_poly.entity_id
_entity_poly.type
_entity_poly.pdbx_seq_one_letter_code
_entity_poly.pdbx_strand_id
1 'polypeptide(L)'
;LEGVNVQHIFQENSSHPDDFFDRYLNDLLKAKQDPNLDLKTLLQEKEKEVLLKISECINDPREKVSAKRKGILVLTTLATQGAVDLLLNSLASLGNQPLRLELIRALNKIRAKGERREFSPWIIKKEVIGEVRIYKSILTALKEYKQRKLVSKPDEDYLLATLQAIQEESLERIFRLLGLLYDSDIVHIIYDRLAELDLNKHVKANALELLQNVLEPELCRALYPVLDDAQWVEMRKKSLEEVVREFFESQDQWLVICAIFMVVELRLDHFRSQLEGMGHSQIPVIREAAEIALLKTVLKK
;
A
#
# COMPACT_ATOMS: atom_id res chain seq x y z
N LEU A 1 -5.76 12.20 14.34
CA LEU A 1 -5.20 13.53 14.01
C LEU A 1 -6.33 14.44 13.54
N GLU A 2 -7.09 14.96 14.50
CA GLU A 2 -7.94 16.15 14.31
C GLU A 2 -7.03 17.38 14.32
N GLY A 3 -7.34 18.41 13.52
CA GLY A 3 -6.60 19.68 13.55
C GLY A 3 -5.47 19.85 12.53
N VAL A 4 -5.50 19.15 11.39
CA VAL A 4 -4.63 19.51 10.27
C VAL A 4 -5.07 20.86 9.71
N ASN A 5 -4.42 21.94 10.16
CA ASN A 5 -4.58 23.27 9.59
C ASN A 5 -3.99 23.25 8.18
N VAL A 6 -4.86 23.14 7.19
CA VAL A 6 -4.47 23.03 5.79
C VAL A 6 -3.57 24.22 5.38
N GLN A 7 -3.78 25.41 5.97
CA GLN A 7 -2.97 26.61 5.73
C GLN A 7 -1.50 26.45 6.16
N HIS A 8 -1.23 25.75 7.25
CA HIS A 8 0.14 25.51 7.74
C HIS A 8 0.91 24.55 6.83
N ILE A 9 0.21 23.58 6.23
CA ILE A 9 0.81 22.60 5.31
C ILE A 9 1.20 23.24 3.97
N PHE A 10 0.45 24.24 3.49
CA PHE A 10 0.86 25.00 2.31
C PHE A 10 2.06 25.93 2.58
N GLN A 11 2.29 26.30 3.85
CA GLN A 11 3.37 27.22 4.23
C GLN A 11 4.69 26.50 4.54
N GLU A 12 4.68 25.33 5.20
CA GLU A 12 5.90 24.68 5.70
C GLU A 12 6.72 23.88 4.66
N ASN A 13 6.18 23.57 3.48
CA ASN A 13 6.87 22.71 2.49
C ASN A 13 6.92 23.33 1.08
N SER A 14 7.03 24.66 1.00
CA SER A 14 7.25 25.42 -0.24
C SER A 14 8.73 25.47 -0.63
N SER A 15 9.47 24.37 -0.48
CA SER A 15 10.93 24.37 -0.68
C SER A 15 11.37 24.33 -2.14
N HIS A 16 10.47 24.17 -3.13
CA HIS A 16 10.80 24.39 -4.54
C HIS A 16 9.62 24.96 -5.36
N PRO A 17 9.74 26.19 -5.91
CA PRO A 17 8.74 26.83 -6.79
C PRO A 17 8.45 26.12 -8.13
N ASP A 18 9.18 25.05 -8.47
CA ASP A 18 9.10 24.39 -9.78
C ASP A 18 8.13 23.21 -9.87
N ASP A 19 7.56 22.77 -8.74
CA ASP A 19 6.60 21.66 -8.73
C ASP A 19 5.24 22.11 -9.30
N PHE A 20 4.74 21.42 -10.32
CA PHE A 20 3.54 21.80 -11.07
C PHE A 20 2.31 21.93 -10.16
N PHE A 21 2.14 20.98 -9.24
CA PHE A 21 0.99 20.96 -8.35
C PHE A 21 1.09 22.05 -7.27
N ASP A 22 2.28 22.34 -6.77
CA ASP A 22 2.50 23.43 -5.82
C ASP A 22 2.26 24.80 -6.46
N ARG A 23 2.65 24.99 -7.72
CA ARG A 23 2.32 26.21 -8.48
C ARG A 23 0.81 26.37 -8.61
N TYR A 24 0.09 25.32 -9.01
CA TYR A 24 -1.36 25.37 -9.13
C TYR A 24 -2.04 25.75 -7.80
N LEU A 25 -1.66 25.12 -6.69
CA LEU A 25 -2.21 25.43 -5.37
C LEU A 25 -1.90 26.87 -4.94
N ASN A 26 -0.67 27.33 -5.18
CA ASN A 26 -0.28 28.72 -4.88
C ASN A 26 -1.04 29.74 -5.73
N ASP A 27 -1.27 29.46 -7.01
CA ASP A 27 -2.04 30.33 -7.89
C ASP A 27 -3.52 30.36 -7.48
N LEU A 28 -4.06 29.22 -7.04
CA LEU A 28 -5.41 29.13 -6.49
C LEU A 28 -5.55 29.94 -5.18
N LEU A 29 -4.53 29.89 -4.30
CA LEU A 29 -4.46 30.70 -3.08
C LEU A 29 -4.28 32.20 -3.37
N LYS A 30 -3.49 32.58 -4.38
CA LYS A 30 -3.32 33.98 -4.81
C LYS A 30 -4.57 34.54 -5.48
N ALA A 31 -5.29 33.70 -6.20
CA ALA A 31 -6.57 34.05 -6.83
C ALA A 31 -7.72 34.18 -5.82
N LYS A 32 -7.47 33.91 -4.53
CA LYS A 32 -8.40 34.17 -3.43
C LYS A 32 -8.64 35.68 -3.34
N GLN A 33 -9.74 36.15 -3.93
CA GLN A 33 -10.11 37.57 -3.96
C GLN A 33 -10.58 38.08 -2.58
N ASP A 34 -11.19 37.22 -1.76
CA ASP A 34 -11.62 37.54 -0.40
C ASP A 34 -10.72 36.83 0.64
N PRO A 35 -9.92 37.56 1.44
CA PRO A 35 -9.04 36.97 2.44
C PRO A 35 -9.79 36.14 3.51
N ASN A 36 -11.10 36.39 3.72
CA ASN A 36 -11.92 35.68 4.70
C ASN A 36 -12.58 34.40 4.18
N LEU A 37 -12.55 34.12 2.86
CA LEU A 37 -13.14 32.90 2.29
C LEU A 37 -12.44 31.66 2.84
N ASP A 38 -13.17 30.69 3.39
CA ASP A 38 -12.55 29.45 3.85
C ASP A 38 -11.96 28.68 2.66
N LEU A 39 -10.78 28.08 2.85
CA LEU A 39 -10.10 27.33 1.81
C LEU A 39 -10.96 26.16 1.31
N LYS A 40 -11.71 25.53 2.21
CA LYS A 40 -12.63 24.45 1.84
C LYS A 40 -13.69 24.94 0.85
N THR A 41 -14.25 26.12 1.09
CA THR A 41 -15.25 26.74 0.20
C THR A 41 -14.65 27.05 -1.17
N LEU A 42 -13.45 27.63 -1.20
CA LEU A 42 -12.75 27.91 -2.47
C LEU A 42 -12.46 26.64 -3.28
N LEU A 43 -12.01 25.57 -2.62
CA LEU A 43 -11.75 24.28 -3.26
C LEU A 43 -13.05 23.64 -3.79
N GLN A 44 -14.17 23.82 -3.10
CA GLN A 44 -15.48 23.35 -3.55
C GLN A 44 -16.01 24.13 -4.75
N GLU A 45 -15.85 25.46 -4.79
CA GLU A 45 -16.26 26.28 -5.93
C GLU A 45 -15.53 25.90 -7.22
N LYS A 46 -14.26 25.48 -7.11
CA LYS A 46 -13.42 25.05 -8.23
C LYS A 46 -13.24 23.54 -8.31
N GLU A 47 -14.12 22.75 -7.70
CA GLU A 47 -13.92 21.32 -7.50
C GLU A 47 -13.53 20.58 -8.79
N LYS A 48 -14.25 20.82 -9.88
CA LYS A 48 -13.98 20.13 -11.17
C LYS A 48 -12.55 20.35 -11.68
N GLU A 49 -12.04 21.58 -11.56
CA GLU A 49 -10.68 21.92 -11.99
C GLU A 49 -9.64 21.32 -11.05
N VAL A 50 -9.89 21.40 -9.73
CA VAL A 50 -9.04 20.84 -8.69
C VAL A 50 -8.91 19.32 -8.84
N LEU A 51 -10.03 18.60 -9.04
CA LEU A 51 -10.03 17.16 -9.24
C LEU A 51 -9.25 16.76 -10.50
N LEU A 52 -9.40 17.51 -11.61
CA LEU A 52 -8.64 17.24 -12.83
C LEU A 52 -7.12 17.36 -12.59
N LYS A 53 -6.70 18.45 -11.94
CA LYS A 53 -5.27 18.70 -11.65
C LYS A 53 -4.68 17.68 -10.68
N ILE A 54 -5.45 17.27 -9.67
CA ILE A 54 -5.02 16.21 -8.75
C ILE A 54 -4.92 14.86 -9.48
N SER A 55 -5.86 14.56 -10.37
CA SER A 55 -5.81 13.33 -11.18
C SER A 55 -4.56 13.29 -12.06
N GLU A 56 -4.23 14.39 -12.74
CA GLU A 56 -2.99 14.54 -13.52
C GLU A 56 -1.75 14.29 -12.63
N CYS A 57 -1.69 14.94 -11.46
CA CYS A 57 -0.58 14.83 -10.52
C CYS A 57 -0.38 13.41 -9.96
N ILE A 58 -1.46 12.77 -9.50
CA ILE A 58 -1.39 11.43 -8.88
C ILE A 58 -0.96 10.38 -9.90
N ASN A 59 -1.48 10.45 -11.13
CA ASN A 59 -1.23 9.46 -12.17
C ASN A 59 0.08 9.69 -12.96
N ASP A 60 0.72 10.86 -12.87
CA ASP A 60 2.00 11.10 -13.54
C ASP A 60 3.15 10.37 -12.80
N PRO A 61 3.86 9.41 -13.43
CA PRO A 61 4.98 8.71 -12.80
C PRO A 61 6.19 9.60 -12.52
N ARG A 62 6.30 10.77 -13.14
CA ARG A 62 7.40 11.74 -12.96
C ARG A 62 7.17 12.67 -11.79
N GLU A 63 5.92 12.80 -11.34
CA GLU A 63 5.59 13.66 -10.22
C GLU A 63 6.12 13.13 -8.90
N LYS A 64 6.57 14.07 -8.05
CA LYS A 64 7.18 13.73 -6.77
C LYS A 64 6.15 13.10 -5.85
N VAL A 65 6.59 12.14 -5.03
CA VAL A 65 5.73 11.52 -4.00
C VAL A 65 5.10 12.59 -3.11
N SER A 66 5.84 13.63 -2.70
CA SER A 66 5.33 14.75 -1.91
C SER A 66 4.14 15.48 -2.56
N ALA A 67 4.17 15.72 -3.87
CA ALA A 67 3.08 16.37 -4.59
C ALA A 67 1.83 15.49 -4.61
N LYS A 68 2.00 14.18 -4.86
CA LYS A 68 0.91 13.20 -4.80
C LYS A 68 0.26 13.16 -3.42
N ARG A 69 1.06 13.16 -2.35
CA ARG A 69 0.57 13.21 -0.96
C ARG A 69 -0.27 14.46 -0.70
N LYS A 70 0.17 15.62 -1.17
CA LYS A 70 -0.59 16.87 -1.08
C LYS A 70 -1.93 16.75 -1.81
N GLY A 71 -1.94 16.18 -3.02
CA GLY A 71 -3.16 15.89 -3.76
C GLY A 71 -4.15 15.03 -2.97
N ILE A 72 -3.67 13.92 -2.39
CA ILE A 72 -4.48 13.02 -1.55
C ILE A 72 -5.06 13.77 -0.33
N LEU A 73 -4.27 14.62 0.31
CA LEU A 73 -4.72 15.44 1.44
C LEU A 73 -5.83 16.43 1.04
N VAL A 74 -5.70 17.07 -0.13
CA VAL A 74 -6.73 17.97 -0.66
C VAL A 74 -8.05 17.20 -0.91
N LEU A 75 -7.99 16.02 -1.53
CA LEU A 75 -9.16 15.16 -1.73
C LEU A 75 -9.83 14.76 -0.40
N THR A 76 -9.02 14.40 0.59
CA THR A 76 -9.49 14.04 1.94
C THR A 76 -10.20 15.21 2.64
N THR A 77 -9.75 16.43 2.37
CA THR A 77 -10.31 17.66 2.93
C THR A 77 -11.62 18.04 2.24
N LEU A 78 -11.65 17.96 0.91
CA LEU A 78 -12.85 18.15 0.09
C LEU A 78 -13.96 17.19 0.51
N ALA A 79 -13.61 15.90 0.65
CA ALA A 79 -14.54 14.83 1.05
C ALA A 79 -15.83 14.77 0.21
N THR A 80 -15.80 15.25 -1.03
CA THR A 80 -16.92 15.20 -1.98
C THR A 80 -17.02 13.84 -2.67
N GLN A 81 -18.13 13.57 -3.37
CA GLN A 81 -18.26 12.33 -4.14
C GLN A 81 -17.17 12.23 -5.23
N GLY A 82 -16.87 13.34 -5.92
CA GLY A 82 -15.81 13.38 -6.92
C GLY A 82 -14.43 13.07 -6.33
N ALA A 83 -14.16 13.49 -5.08
CA ALA A 83 -12.94 13.12 -4.38
C ALA A 83 -12.87 11.61 -4.06
N VAL A 84 -13.98 11.02 -3.61
CA VAL A 84 -14.07 9.56 -3.35
C VAL A 84 -13.87 8.77 -4.64
N ASP A 85 -14.54 9.15 -5.72
CA ASP A 85 -14.43 8.49 -7.02
C ASP A 85 -12.99 8.55 -7.56
N LEU A 86 -12.32 9.70 -7.44
CA LEU A 86 -10.93 9.85 -7.83
C LEU A 86 -10.01 8.95 -7.00
N LEU A 87 -10.15 8.97 -5.67
CA LEU A 87 -9.36 8.12 -4.77
C LEU A 87 -9.53 6.62 -5.10
N LEU A 88 -10.76 6.17 -5.34
CA LEU A 88 -11.05 4.78 -5.72
C LEU A 88 -10.46 4.41 -7.08
N ASN A 89 -10.56 5.30 -8.07
CA ASN A 89 -9.97 5.08 -9.39
C ASN A 89 -8.43 5.07 -9.34
N SER A 90 -7.82 5.94 -8.54
CA SER A 90 -6.37 5.97 -8.32
C SER A 90 -5.85 4.73 -7.60
N LEU A 91 -6.64 4.12 -6.70
CA LEU A 91 -6.28 2.82 -6.13
C LEU A 91 -6.14 1.74 -7.20
N ALA A 92 -6.98 1.75 -8.23
CA ALA A 92 -6.90 0.74 -9.29
C ALA A 92 -5.69 0.94 -10.24
N SER A 93 -5.14 2.16 -10.33
CA SER A 93 -4.07 2.51 -11.27
C SER A 93 -2.67 2.58 -10.66
N LEU A 94 -2.55 2.80 -9.35
CA LEU A 94 -1.26 2.99 -8.68
C LEU A 94 -0.61 1.67 -8.24
N GLY A 95 0.64 1.49 -8.63
CA GLY A 95 1.51 0.40 -8.19
C GLY A 95 2.36 0.66 -6.95
N ASN A 96 2.47 1.91 -6.50
CA ASN A 96 3.34 2.29 -5.38
C ASN A 96 2.63 2.06 -4.02
N GLN A 97 3.09 1.09 -3.22
CA GLN A 97 2.43 0.68 -1.97
C GLN A 97 2.30 1.77 -0.90
N PRO A 98 3.36 2.57 -0.60
CA PRO A 98 3.22 3.71 0.32
C PRO A 98 2.05 4.65 -0.04
N LEU A 99 1.91 5.01 -1.32
CA LEU A 99 0.82 5.85 -1.78
C LEU A 99 -0.54 5.15 -1.73
N ARG A 100 -0.59 3.83 -2.00
CA ARG A 100 -1.82 3.04 -1.86
C ARG A 100 -2.36 3.06 -0.43
N LEU A 101 -1.49 2.87 0.56
CA LEU A 101 -1.89 2.94 1.97
C LEU A 101 -2.43 4.34 2.34
N GLU A 102 -1.81 5.40 1.82
CA GLU A 102 -2.30 6.77 2.02
C GLU A 102 -3.68 7.02 1.39
N LEU A 103 -3.92 6.51 0.18
CA LEU A 103 -5.24 6.55 -0.46
C LEU A 103 -6.31 5.80 0.36
N ILE A 104 -5.98 4.61 0.84
CA ILE A 104 -6.90 3.81 1.68
C ILE A 104 -7.19 4.56 2.99
N ARG A 105 -6.18 5.18 3.62
CA ARG A 105 -6.36 6.00 4.83
C ARG A 105 -7.23 7.23 4.56
N ALA A 106 -7.05 7.90 3.42
CA ALA A 106 -7.89 9.00 2.99
C ALA A 106 -9.36 8.59 2.84
N LEU A 107 -9.63 7.47 2.16
CA LEU A 107 -10.99 6.92 2.01
C LEU A 107 -11.63 6.58 3.36
N ASN A 108 -10.89 5.93 4.26
CA ASN A 108 -11.38 5.60 5.60
C ASN A 108 -11.70 6.88 6.40
N LYS A 109 -10.87 7.92 6.29
CA LYS A 109 -11.11 9.22 6.94
C LYS A 109 -12.34 9.93 6.38
N ILE A 110 -12.59 9.84 5.07
CA ILE A 110 -13.83 10.37 4.48
C ILE A 110 -15.04 9.59 4.99
N ARG A 111 -14.97 8.24 5.02
CA ARG A 111 -16.07 7.39 5.50
C ARG A 111 -16.42 7.66 6.96
N ALA A 112 -15.42 7.83 7.82
CA ALA A 112 -15.59 8.10 9.25
C ALA A 112 -16.30 9.42 9.56
N LYS A 113 -16.32 10.39 8.64
CA LYS A 113 -17.08 11.65 8.79
C LYS A 113 -18.59 11.45 8.72
N GLY A 114 -19.08 10.26 8.33
CA GLY A 114 -20.51 9.95 8.25
C GLY A 114 -21.25 10.67 7.11
N GLU A 115 -20.53 11.27 6.17
CA GLU A 115 -21.13 11.92 5.01
C GLU A 115 -21.74 10.86 4.08
N ARG A 116 -22.93 11.11 3.51
CA ARG A 116 -23.55 10.24 2.50
C ARG A 116 -22.71 10.27 1.22
N ARG A 117 -21.68 9.41 1.15
CA ARG A 117 -20.84 9.16 -0.02
C ARG A 117 -20.97 7.72 -0.43
N GLU A 118 -20.98 7.50 -1.73
CA GLU A 118 -21.05 6.17 -2.31
C GLU A 118 -19.64 5.63 -2.48
N PHE A 119 -19.38 4.49 -1.83
CA PHE A 119 -18.15 3.74 -1.97
C PHE A 119 -18.45 2.50 -2.79
N SER A 120 -17.90 2.39 -4.00
CA SER A 120 -18.16 1.26 -4.89
C SER A 120 -17.71 -0.07 -4.25
N PRO A 121 -18.64 -0.96 -3.84
CA PRO A 121 -18.25 -2.21 -3.20
C PRO A 121 -17.46 -3.12 -4.15
N TRP A 122 -17.74 -3.03 -5.45
CA TRP A 122 -17.05 -3.81 -6.47
C TRP A 122 -15.57 -3.44 -6.58
N ILE A 123 -15.24 -2.14 -6.62
CA ILE A 123 -13.84 -1.68 -6.65
C ILE A 123 -13.13 -2.14 -5.38
N ILE A 124 -13.73 -1.89 -4.21
CA ILE A 124 -13.10 -2.21 -2.93
C ILE A 124 -12.87 -3.73 -2.78
N LYS A 125 -13.86 -4.57 -3.12
CA LYS A 125 -13.70 -6.03 -3.09
C LYS A 125 -12.59 -6.51 -4.02
N LYS A 126 -12.49 -5.93 -5.22
CA LYS A 126 -11.40 -6.22 -6.16
C LYS A 126 -10.03 -5.87 -5.54
N GLU A 127 -9.93 -4.72 -4.89
CA GLU A 127 -8.70 -4.31 -4.19
C GLU A 127 -8.37 -5.23 -3.01
N VAL A 128 -9.36 -5.64 -2.19
CA VAL A 128 -9.15 -6.61 -1.11
C VAL A 128 -8.59 -7.92 -1.67
N ILE A 129 -9.19 -8.46 -2.74
CA ILE A 129 -8.73 -9.71 -3.36
C ILE A 129 -7.31 -9.55 -3.91
N GLY A 130 -6.98 -8.38 -4.49
CA GLY A 130 -5.64 -8.04 -4.95
C GLY A 130 -4.61 -8.07 -3.83
N GLU A 131 -4.86 -7.34 -2.74
CA GLU A 131 -3.96 -7.31 -1.58
C GLU A 131 -3.83 -8.68 -0.90
N VAL A 132 -4.92 -9.45 -0.82
CA VAL A 132 -4.90 -10.82 -0.30
C VAL A 132 -4.03 -11.75 -1.15
N ARG A 133 -3.94 -11.55 -2.47
CA ARG A 133 -3.00 -12.30 -3.33
C ARG A 133 -1.55 -11.91 -3.05
N ILE A 134 -1.28 -10.62 -2.87
CA ILE A 134 0.06 -10.12 -2.51
C ILE A 134 0.49 -10.70 -1.15
N TYR A 135 -0.37 -10.62 -0.15
CA TYR A 135 -0.14 -11.18 1.18
C TYR A 135 0.23 -12.67 1.13
N LYS A 136 -0.48 -13.47 0.32
CA LYS A 136 -0.16 -14.90 0.11
C LYS A 136 1.22 -15.13 -0.48
N SER A 137 1.61 -14.33 -1.46
CA SER A 137 2.94 -14.43 -2.06
C SER A 137 4.02 -14.06 -1.05
N ILE A 138 3.80 -13.05 -0.20
CA ILE A 138 4.70 -12.69 0.91
C ILE A 138 4.81 -13.81 1.95
N LEU A 139 3.70 -14.40 2.39
CA LEU A 139 3.71 -15.54 3.31
C LEU A 139 4.51 -16.73 2.76
N THR A 140 4.33 -17.03 1.48
CA THR A 140 5.06 -18.10 0.81
C THR A 140 6.55 -17.80 0.78
N ALA A 141 6.94 -16.57 0.41
CA ALA A 141 8.33 -16.11 0.43
C ALA A 141 8.93 -16.24 1.85
N LEU A 142 8.25 -15.73 2.88
CA LEU A 142 8.70 -15.82 4.27
C LEU A 142 8.91 -17.26 4.72
N LYS A 143 7.97 -18.16 4.41
CA LYS A 143 8.06 -19.58 4.78
C LYS A 143 9.25 -20.26 4.10
N GLU A 144 9.36 -20.14 2.78
CA GLU A 144 10.43 -20.77 2.01
C GLU A 144 11.80 -20.19 2.39
N TYR A 145 11.88 -18.88 2.62
CA TYR A 145 13.09 -18.21 3.05
C TYR A 145 13.57 -18.71 4.42
N LYS A 146 12.67 -18.75 5.43
CA LYS A 146 12.98 -19.30 6.76
C LYS A 146 13.38 -20.78 6.72
N GLN A 147 12.79 -21.57 5.83
CA GLN A 147 13.10 -23.00 5.70
C GLN A 147 14.47 -23.25 5.07
N ARG A 148 14.85 -22.46 4.07
CA ARG A 148 16.09 -22.65 3.31
C ARG A 148 17.28 -21.93 3.93
N LYS A 149 17.07 -20.80 4.60
CA LYS A 149 18.14 -20.03 5.25
C LYS A 149 18.25 -20.45 6.72
N LEU A 150 19.39 -21.05 7.07
CA LEU A 150 19.76 -21.26 8.48
C LEU A 150 20.16 -19.90 9.07
N VAL A 151 19.20 -19.21 9.67
CA VAL A 151 19.42 -17.90 10.26
C VAL A 151 20.10 -18.06 11.62
N SER A 152 21.43 -17.91 11.67
CA SER A 152 22.19 -17.99 12.93
C SER A 152 21.95 -16.78 13.85
N LYS A 153 21.53 -15.63 13.27
CA LYS A 153 21.17 -14.40 13.99
C LYS A 153 19.99 -13.70 13.29
N PRO A 154 18.76 -13.88 13.79
CA PRO A 154 17.55 -13.30 13.18
C PRO A 154 17.57 -11.78 13.08
N ASP A 155 18.16 -11.12 14.08
CA ASP A 155 18.17 -9.65 14.18
C ASP A 155 19.08 -8.96 13.15
N GLU A 156 19.96 -9.73 12.48
CA GLU A 156 20.85 -9.24 11.41
C GLU A 156 20.29 -9.57 10.01
N ASP A 157 19.10 -10.18 9.91
CA ASP A 157 18.48 -10.58 8.65
C ASP A 157 17.54 -9.49 8.10
N TYR A 158 18.12 -8.48 7.44
CA TYR A 158 17.37 -7.36 6.89
C TYR A 158 16.31 -7.75 5.85
N LEU A 159 16.55 -8.80 5.05
CA LEU A 159 15.55 -9.28 4.08
C LEU A 159 14.35 -9.91 4.79
N LEU A 160 14.60 -10.70 5.84
CA LEU A 160 13.53 -11.25 6.66
C LEU A 160 12.69 -10.14 7.30
N ALA A 161 13.35 -9.17 7.95
CA ALA A 161 12.68 -8.03 8.58
C ALA A 161 11.88 -7.22 7.56
N THR A 162 12.42 -7.00 6.36
CA THR A 162 11.72 -6.29 5.28
C THR A 162 10.48 -7.06 4.82
N LEU A 163 10.58 -8.38 4.59
CA LEU A 163 9.42 -9.20 4.20
C LEU A 163 8.33 -9.19 5.27
N GLN A 164 8.69 -9.20 6.56
CA GLN A 164 7.74 -9.09 7.67
C GLN A 164 7.06 -7.71 7.70
N ALA A 165 7.81 -6.63 7.53
CA ALA A 165 7.24 -5.28 7.46
C ALA A 165 6.23 -5.15 6.29
N ILE A 166 6.58 -5.66 5.11
CA ILE A 166 5.66 -5.63 3.94
C ILE A 166 4.43 -6.52 4.20
N GLN A 167 4.58 -7.65 4.89
CA GLN A 167 3.46 -8.50 5.32
C GLN A 167 2.50 -7.72 6.24
N GLU A 168 3.02 -7.06 7.27
CA GLU A 168 2.25 -6.26 8.22
C GLU A 168 1.51 -5.12 7.53
N GLU A 169 2.17 -4.39 6.63
CA GLU A 169 1.52 -3.34 5.85
C GLU A 169 0.43 -3.89 4.92
N SER A 170 0.66 -5.06 4.30
CA SER A 170 -0.35 -5.71 3.46
C SER A 170 -1.57 -6.13 4.28
N LEU A 171 -1.36 -6.64 5.50
CA LEU A 171 -2.44 -6.92 6.45
C LEU A 171 -3.21 -5.65 6.81
N GLU A 172 -2.52 -4.56 7.15
CA GLU A 172 -3.16 -3.27 7.45
C GLU A 172 -4.02 -2.80 6.28
N ARG A 173 -3.52 -2.87 5.03
CA ARG A 173 -4.28 -2.48 3.83
C ARG A 173 -5.55 -3.32 3.67
N ILE A 174 -5.45 -4.64 3.85
CA ILE A 174 -6.60 -5.55 3.76
C ILE A 174 -7.69 -5.13 4.76
N PHE A 175 -7.34 -4.96 6.03
CA PHE A 175 -8.32 -4.62 7.07
C PHE A 175 -8.88 -3.21 6.90
N ARG A 176 -8.08 -2.23 6.46
CA ARG A 176 -8.61 -0.90 6.14
C ARG A 176 -9.53 -0.90 4.93
N LEU A 177 -9.32 -1.75 3.93
CA LEU A 177 -10.25 -1.92 2.82
C LEU A 177 -11.54 -2.60 3.28
N LEU A 178 -11.46 -3.60 4.17
CA LEU A 178 -12.63 -4.19 4.82
C LEU A 178 -13.42 -3.15 5.63
N GLY A 179 -12.73 -2.22 6.29
CA GLY A 179 -13.33 -1.08 6.99
C GLY A 179 -14.06 -0.08 6.07
N LEU A 180 -13.89 -0.19 4.74
CA LEU A 180 -14.69 0.54 3.73
C LEU A 180 -15.92 -0.24 3.24
N LEU A 181 -16.02 -1.54 3.54
CA LEU A 181 -17.17 -2.38 3.19
C LEU A 181 -18.08 -2.62 4.39
N TYR A 182 -17.50 -2.96 5.53
CA TYR A 182 -18.19 -3.40 6.73
C TYR A 182 -18.12 -2.33 7.82
N ASP A 183 -18.66 -2.64 9.00
CA ASP A 183 -18.54 -1.83 10.19
C ASP A 183 -17.05 -1.66 10.57
N SER A 184 -16.56 -0.42 10.56
CA SER A 184 -15.15 -0.12 10.79
C SER A 184 -14.70 -0.48 12.20
N ASP A 185 -15.57 -0.37 13.19
CA ASP A 185 -15.22 -0.63 14.59
C ASP A 185 -15.03 -2.14 14.81
N ILE A 186 -15.94 -2.93 14.24
CA ILE A 186 -15.84 -4.40 14.28
C ILE A 186 -14.58 -4.86 13.53
N VAL A 187 -14.33 -4.33 12.33
CA VAL A 187 -13.13 -4.69 11.54
C VAL A 187 -11.85 -4.30 12.26
N HIS A 188 -11.80 -3.14 12.93
CA HIS A 188 -10.65 -2.71 13.73
C HIS A 188 -10.38 -3.65 14.90
N ILE A 189 -11.43 -4.04 15.64
CA ILE A 189 -11.31 -5.00 16.74
C ILE A 189 -10.73 -6.33 16.26
N ILE A 190 -11.16 -6.81 15.08
CA ILE A 190 -10.63 -8.05 14.51
C ILE A 190 -9.15 -7.87 14.11
N TYR A 191 -8.80 -6.76 13.47
CA TYR A 191 -7.43 -6.45 13.07
C TYR A 191 -6.49 -6.43 14.28
N ASP A 192 -6.84 -5.69 15.33
CA ASP A 192 -6.02 -5.59 16.55
C ASP A 192 -5.76 -6.99 17.11
N ARG A 193 -6.81 -7.81 17.22
CA ARG A 193 -6.74 -9.21 17.68
C ARG A 193 -6.05 -10.19 16.71
N LEU A 194 -5.63 -9.77 15.52
CA LEU A 194 -4.85 -10.59 14.61
C LEU A 194 -3.42 -10.09 14.45
N ALA A 195 -3.19 -8.81 14.76
CA ALA A 195 -1.88 -8.17 14.67
C ALA A 195 -1.01 -8.37 15.93
N GLU A 196 -1.55 -8.84 17.06
CA GLU A 196 -0.71 -9.08 18.25
C GLU A 196 0.31 -10.21 18.01
N LEU A 197 1.57 -9.96 18.34
CA LEU A 197 2.68 -10.88 18.09
C LEU A 197 2.61 -12.17 18.94
N ASP A 198 2.03 -12.10 20.14
CA ASP A 198 1.95 -13.20 21.12
C ASP A 198 0.51 -13.67 21.36
N LEU A 199 -0.23 -13.86 20.27
CA LEU A 199 -1.65 -14.13 20.31
C LEU A 199 -1.97 -15.55 20.83
N ASN A 200 -2.76 -15.61 21.90
CA ASN A 200 -3.34 -16.88 22.37
C ASN A 200 -4.22 -17.48 21.25
N LYS A 201 -4.05 -18.79 20.98
CA LYS A 201 -4.83 -19.54 19.98
C LYS A 201 -6.35 -19.32 20.11
N HIS A 202 -6.86 -19.15 21.34
CA HIS A 202 -8.28 -18.87 21.58
C HIS A 202 -8.69 -17.46 21.12
N VAL A 203 -7.86 -16.44 21.35
CA VAL A 203 -8.16 -15.06 20.92
C VAL A 203 -8.12 -14.99 19.39
N LYS A 204 -7.15 -15.67 18.76
CA LYS A 204 -7.10 -15.81 17.31
C LYS A 204 -8.36 -16.49 16.78
N ALA A 205 -8.72 -17.65 17.30
CA ALA A 205 -9.93 -18.37 16.89
C ALA A 205 -11.21 -17.52 17.01
N ASN A 206 -11.36 -16.77 18.11
CA ASN A 206 -12.49 -15.86 18.30
C ASN A 206 -12.50 -14.70 17.30
N ALA A 207 -11.35 -14.13 16.95
CA ALA A 207 -11.25 -13.09 15.93
C ALA A 207 -11.61 -13.64 14.54
N LEU A 208 -11.19 -14.87 14.24
CA LEU A 208 -11.54 -15.56 13.00
C LEU A 208 -13.05 -15.85 12.89
N GLU A 209 -13.66 -16.35 13.95
CA GLU A 209 -15.10 -16.60 14.01
C GLU A 209 -15.89 -15.30 13.83
N LEU A 210 -15.47 -14.23 14.51
CA LEU A 210 -16.10 -12.91 14.35
C LEU A 210 -15.99 -12.43 12.91
N LEU A 211 -14.83 -12.59 12.27
CA LEU A 211 -14.65 -12.21 10.87
C LEU A 211 -15.54 -13.04 9.93
N GLN A 212 -15.65 -14.35 10.15
CA GLN A 212 -16.52 -15.23 9.35
C GLN A 212 -18.00 -14.82 9.46
N ASN A 213 -18.41 -14.27 10.60
CA ASN A 213 -19.76 -13.77 10.82
C ASN A 213 -20.02 -12.40 10.17
N VAL A 214 -18.98 -11.60 9.95
CA VAL A 214 -19.08 -10.26 9.36
C VAL A 214 -19.00 -10.29 7.83
N LEU A 215 -18.14 -11.16 7.30
CA LEU A 215 -17.83 -11.19 5.88
C LEU A 215 -18.84 -12.02 5.08
N GLU A 216 -19.04 -11.60 3.83
CA GLU A 216 -19.75 -12.44 2.86
C GLU A 216 -18.91 -13.69 2.50
N PRO A 217 -19.56 -14.83 2.13
CA PRO A 217 -18.88 -16.10 1.92
C PRO A 217 -17.74 -16.05 0.89
N GLU A 218 -17.88 -15.26 -0.17
CA GLU A 218 -16.86 -15.10 -1.21
C GLU A 218 -15.58 -14.46 -0.65
N LEU A 219 -15.74 -13.37 0.10
CA LEU A 219 -14.62 -12.61 0.65
C LEU A 219 -13.98 -13.34 1.83
N CYS A 220 -14.79 -13.99 2.65
CA CYS A 220 -14.34 -14.90 3.69
C CYS A 220 -13.45 -16.01 3.12
N ARG A 221 -13.87 -16.64 2.02
CA ARG A 221 -13.06 -17.64 1.31
C ARG A 221 -11.75 -17.08 0.76
N ALA A 222 -11.76 -15.86 0.24
CA ALA A 222 -10.55 -15.22 -0.26
C ALA A 222 -9.52 -15.01 0.86
N LEU A 223 -10.00 -14.62 2.05
CA LEU A 223 -9.20 -14.25 3.22
C LEU A 223 -8.64 -15.42 4.02
N TYR A 224 -9.09 -16.66 3.84
CA TYR A 224 -8.54 -17.84 4.54
C TYR A 224 -7.01 -17.82 4.76
N PRO A 225 -6.18 -17.41 3.79
CA PRO A 225 -4.72 -17.45 3.98
C PRO A 225 -4.17 -16.34 4.88
N VAL A 226 -4.96 -15.31 5.14
CA VAL A 226 -4.71 -14.32 6.19
C VAL A 226 -5.11 -14.87 7.57
N LEU A 227 -6.10 -15.76 7.60
CA LEU A 227 -6.77 -16.23 8.79
C LEU A 227 -6.07 -17.43 9.45
N ASP A 228 -5.60 -18.38 8.65
CA ASP A 228 -4.94 -19.58 9.16
C ASP A 228 -3.78 -20.04 8.26
N ASP A 229 -2.55 -19.78 8.72
CA ASP A 229 -1.32 -20.23 8.06
C ASP A 229 -1.21 -21.77 7.99
N ALA A 230 -1.86 -22.50 8.90
CA ALA A 230 -1.76 -23.95 9.01
C ALA A 230 -2.75 -24.68 8.08
N GLN A 231 -4.00 -24.21 7.97
CA GLN A 231 -5.00 -24.78 7.07
C GLN A 231 -4.77 -24.41 5.60
N TRP A 232 -4.05 -23.32 5.32
CA TRP A 232 -3.73 -22.93 3.95
C TRP A 232 -2.82 -23.93 3.20
N VAL A 233 -2.15 -24.83 3.92
CA VAL A 233 -1.17 -25.78 3.36
C VAL A 233 -1.75 -26.70 2.28
N GLU A 234 -3.08 -26.85 2.16
CA GLU A 234 -3.72 -27.77 1.22
C GLU A 234 -4.16 -27.14 -0.12
N MET A 235 -4.22 -25.81 -0.24
CA MET A 235 -4.65 -25.15 -1.50
C MET A 235 -3.45 -24.72 -2.35
N ARG A 236 -3.34 -25.26 -3.58
CA ARG A 236 -2.30 -25.01 -4.61
C ARG A 236 -1.20 -24.04 -4.15
N LYS A 237 -0.23 -24.58 -3.42
CA LYS A 237 0.92 -23.84 -2.91
C LYS A 237 1.71 -23.31 -4.11
N LYS A 238 1.86 -21.98 -4.22
CA LYS A 238 2.77 -21.40 -5.21
C LYS A 238 4.19 -21.86 -4.90
N SER A 239 4.97 -22.16 -5.94
CA SER A 239 6.39 -22.44 -5.76
C SER A 239 7.13 -21.16 -5.38
N LEU A 240 8.30 -21.27 -4.74
CA LEU A 240 9.15 -20.11 -4.47
C LEU A 240 9.48 -19.36 -5.77
N GLU A 241 9.73 -20.10 -6.85
CA GLU A 241 10.07 -19.56 -8.15
C GLU A 241 8.90 -18.79 -8.78
N GLU A 242 7.67 -19.28 -8.63
CA GLU A 242 6.48 -18.52 -9.03
C GLU A 242 6.36 -17.20 -8.26
N VAL A 243 6.60 -17.22 -6.94
CA VAL A 243 6.55 -16.03 -6.08
C VAL A 243 7.65 -15.02 -6.42
N VAL A 244 8.88 -15.48 -6.62
CA VAL A 244 10.01 -14.61 -7.01
C VAL A 244 9.72 -13.94 -8.35
N ARG A 245 9.13 -14.67 -9.31
CA ARG A 245 8.72 -14.09 -10.61
C ARG A 245 7.65 -13.03 -10.44
N GLU A 246 6.62 -13.31 -9.64
CA GLU A 246 5.57 -12.33 -9.34
C GLU A 246 6.14 -11.06 -8.67
N PHE A 247 7.14 -11.22 -7.81
CA PHE A 247 7.80 -10.09 -7.16
C PHE A 247 8.62 -9.25 -8.15
N PHE A 248 9.33 -9.86 -9.10
CA PHE A 248 10.02 -9.13 -10.18
C PHE A 248 9.05 -8.38 -11.10
N GLU A 249 7.87 -8.95 -11.36
CA GLU A 249 6.82 -8.36 -12.20
C GLU A 249 5.95 -7.35 -11.44
N SER A 250 6.16 -7.21 -10.13
CA SER A 250 5.40 -6.31 -9.28
C SER A 250 5.71 -4.85 -9.60
N GLN A 251 4.67 -4.01 -9.50
CA GLN A 251 4.86 -2.56 -9.50
C GLN A 251 5.33 -2.02 -8.14
N ASP A 252 5.32 -2.86 -7.10
CA ASP A 252 5.88 -2.55 -5.80
C ASP A 252 7.40 -2.76 -5.80
N GLN A 253 8.12 -1.66 -5.69
CA GLN A 253 9.58 -1.63 -5.66
C GLN A 253 10.14 -2.47 -4.52
N TRP A 254 9.47 -2.53 -3.37
CA TRP A 254 9.94 -3.32 -2.23
C TRP A 254 9.86 -4.82 -2.49
N LEU A 255 8.80 -5.29 -3.14
CA LEU A 255 8.71 -6.69 -3.57
C LEU A 255 9.80 -7.03 -4.59
N VAL A 256 10.09 -6.14 -5.54
CA VAL A 256 11.19 -6.33 -6.50
C VAL A 256 12.55 -6.41 -5.78
N ILE A 257 12.80 -5.52 -4.82
CA ILE A 257 14.02 -5.54 -3.99
C ILE A 257 14.12 -6.85 -3.20
N CYS A 258 13.02 -7.31 -2.61
CA CYS A 258 12.98 -8.62 -1.94
C CYS A 258 13.32 -9.75 -2.90
N ALA A 259 12.78 -9.77 -4.14
CA ALA A 259 13.14 -10.77 -5.14
C ALA A 259 14.64 -10.76 -5.46
N ILE A 260 15.22 -9.58 -5.70
CA ILE A 260 16.65 -9.39 -5.96
C ILE A 260 17.50 -10.06 -4.87
N PHE A 261 17.22 -9.75 -3.60
CA PHE A 261 18.00 -10.31 -2.49
C PHE A 261 17.69 -11.79 -2.22
N MET A 262 16.44 -12.23 -2.40
CA MET A 262 16.10 -13.66 -2.30
C MET A 262 16.89 -14.50 -3.32
N VAL A 263 17.05 -14.03 -4.56
CA VAL A 263 17.83 -14.74 -5.59
C VAL A 263 19.26 -14.99 -5.11
N VAL A 264 19.90 -13.99 -4.53
CA VAL A 264 21.29 -14.08 -4.05
C VAL A 264 21.42 -14.91 -2.79
N GLU A 265 20.50 -14.73 -1.84
CA GLU A 265 20.59 -15.37 -0.52
C GLU A 265 20.18 -16.84 -0.55
N LEU A 266 19.24 -17.21 -1.43
CA LEU A 266 18.78 -18.58 -1.63
C LEU A 266 19.44 -19.28 -2.82
N ARG A 267 20.38 -18.62 -3.52
CA ARG A 267 21.13 -19.15 -4.68
C ARG A 267 20.20 -19.65 -5.80
N LEU A 268 19.24 -18.81 -6.21
CA LEU A 268 18.29 -19.14 -7.26
C LEU A 268 18.88 -18.82 -8.65
N ASP A 269 19.83 -19.64 -9.10
CA ASP A 269 20.66 -19.36 -10.30
C ASP A 269 19.85 -19.15 -11.60
N HIS A 270 18.67 -19.73 -11.70
CA HIS A 270 17.78 -19.59 -12.87
C HIS A 270 17.21 -18.16 -13.03
N PHE A 271 17.29 -17.32 -11.99
CA PHE A 271 16.90 -15.90 -12.05
C PHE A 271 18.06 -14.95 -12.34
N ARG A 272 19.26 -15.46 -12.58
CA ARG A 272 20.45 -14.63 -12.80
C ARG A 272 20.28 -13.64 -13.96
N SER A 273 19.71 -14.07 -15.07
CA SER A 273 19.46 -13.19 -16.22
C SER A 273 18.48 -12.06 -15.89
N GLN A 274 17.46 -12.33 -15.08
CA GLN A 274 16.52 -11.30 -14.62
C GLN A 274 17.21 -10.31 -13.66
N LEU A 275 18.04 -10.81 -12.73
CA LEU A 275 18.83 -9.97 -11.83
C LEU A 275 19.79 -9.05 -12.59
N GLU A 276 20.51 -9.57 -13.59
CA GLU A 276 21.39 -8.78 -14.46
C GLU A 276 20.60 -7.70 -15.22
N GLY A 277 19.40 -8.03 -15.71
CA GLY A 277 18.49 -7.06 -16.32
C GLY A 277 18.06 -5.93 -15.36
N MET A 278 17.87 -6.21 -14.07
CA MET A 278 17.51 -5.20 -13.07
C MET A 278 18.65 -4.18 -12.82
N GLY A 279 19.90 -4.55 -13.08
CA GLY A 279 21.05 -3.63 -13.06
C GLY A 279 20.97 -2.50 -14.09
N HIS A 280 20.03 -2.56 -15.03
CA HIS A 280 19.75 -1.50 -16.00
C HIS A 280 18.40 -0.82 -15.76
N SER A 281 17.79 -1.01 -14.59
CA SER A 281 16.52 -0.38 -14.26
C SER A 281 16.61 1.14 -14.27
N GLN A 282 15.55 1.77 -14.81
CA GLN A 282 15.36 3.22 -14.76
C GLN A 282 14.99 3.70 -13.36
N ILE A 283 14.57 2.78 -12.47
CA ILE A 283 14.25 3.07 -11.07
C ILE A 283 15.56 2.96 -10.25
N PRO A 284 16.09 4.07 -9.70
CA PRO A 284 17.42 4.09 -9.06
C PRO A 284 17.58 3.06 -7.94
N VAL A 285 16.61 2.94 -7.04
CA VAL A 285 16.70 2.01 -5.90
C VAL A 285 16.73 0.54 -6.34
N ILE A 286 16.03 0.18 -7.42
CA ILE A 286 16.05 -1.19 -7.97
C ILE A 286 17.41 -1.47 -8.61
N ARG A 287 17.94 -0.52 -9.37
CA ARG A 287 19.27 -0.63 -9.99
C ARG A 287 20.35 -0.82 -8.93
N GLU A 288 20.36 0.03 -7.90
CA GLU A 288 21.32 -0.05 -6.80
C GLU A 288 21.22 -1.38 -6.04
N ALA A 289 20.00 -1.85 -5.74
CA ALA A 289 19.79 -3.15 -5.11
C ALA A 289 20.34 -4.30 -5.96
N ALA A 290 20.11 -4.27 -7.28
CA ALA A 290 20.62 -5.27 -8.21
C ALA A 290 22.15 -5.27 -8.29
N GLU A 291 22.78 -4.10 -8.36
CA GLU A 291 24.24 -3.95 -8.37
C GLU A 291 24.87 -4.53 -7.08
N ILE A 292 24.29 -4.21 -5.91
CA ILE A 292 24.74 -4.75 -4.62
C ILE A 292 24.58 -6.29 -4.60
N ALA A 293 23.45 -6.80 -5.06
CA ALA A 293 23.18 -8.24 -5.16
C ALA A 293 24.20 -8.94 -6.07
N LEU A 294 24.49 -8.40 -7.24
CA LEU A 294 25.47 -8.94 -8.19
C LEU A 294 26.88 -8.97 -7.59
N LEU A 295 27.31 -7.90 -6.90
CA LEU A 295 28.59 -7.89 -6.18
C LEU A 295 28.67 -9.00 -5.11
N LYS A 296 27.59 -9.20 -4.35
CA LYS A 296 27.51 -10.28 -3.35
C LYS A 296 27.62 -11.68 -3.96
N THR A 297 27.14 -11.89 -5.21
CA THR A 297 27.30 -13.20 -5.89
C THR A 297 28.75 -13.49 -6.29
N VAL A 298 29.54 -12.46 -6.59
CA VAL A 298 30.96 -12.60 -6.96
C VAL A 298 31.81 -12.91 -5.72
N LEU A 299 31.53 -12.27 -4.59
CA LEU A 299 32.27 -12.48 -3.33
C LEU A 299 32.01 -13.83 -2.65
N LYS A 300 30.96 -14.56 -3.05
CA LYS A 300 30.61 -15.89 -2.52
C LYS A 300 31.09 -17.06 -3.38
N LYS A 301 31.76 -16.79 -4.51
CA LYS A 301 32.48 -17.78 -5.33
C LYS A 301 33.93 -17.87 -4.89
#